data_AF-A0A971W492-F1
#
_entry.id   AF-A0A971W492-F1
#
_cell.length_a   1.000
_cell.length_b   1.000
_cell.length_c   1.000
_cell.angle_alpha   90.00
_cell.angle_beta   90.00
_cell.angle_gamma   90.00
#
_symmetry.space_group_name_H-M   'P 1'
#
loop_
_entity.id
_entity.type
_entity.pdbx_description
1 polymer ?
#
loop_
_entity_poly.entity_id
_entity_poly.type
_entity_poly.pdbx_seq_one_letter_code
_entity_poly.pdbx_strand_id
1 'polypeptide(L)'
;MRDLTAKETLSIVVCHEDNELAQELAEYARRGIEEESMPALLLPATGNSLELSRMACELSLLAVGIGIDKQGSISLTHFQMPADKPVLQSASGSDTRKARLMGGNAARLYKRIPFIFE
;
A
#
# COMPACT_ATOMS: atom_id res chain seq x y z
N MET A 1 -7.46 -16.60 5.42
CA MET A 1 -6.30 -15.68 5.38
C MET A 1 -5.11 -16.47 5.90
N ARG A 2 -3.98 -16.48 5.18
CA ARG A 2 -2.78 -17.25 5.58
C ARG A 2 -2.17 -16.64 6.85
N ASP A 3 -1.71 -17.48 7.78
CA ASP A 3 -0.96 -17.00 8.93
C ASP A 3 0.38 -16.41 8.47
N LEU A 4 0.59 -15.13 8.75
CA LEU A 4 1.83 -14.41 8.42
C LEU A 4 2.88 -14.68 9.49
N THR A 5 4.13 -14.90 9.06
CA THR A 5 5.28 -14.98 9.97
C THR A 5 5.63 -13.60 10.52
N ALA A 6 6.30 -13.55 11.68
CA ALA A 6 6.77 -12.29 12.28
C ALA A 6 7.63 -11.44 11.31
N LYS A 7 8.42 -12.10 10.46
CA LYS A 7 9.24 -11.45 9.43
C LYS A 7 8.39 -10.83 8.31
N GLU A 8 7.35 -11.53 7.87
CA GLU A 8 6.41 -11.01 6.86
C GLU A 8 5.64 -9.80 7.41
N THR A 9 5.23 -9.83 8.68
CA THR A 9 4.52 -8.71 9.32
C THR A 9 5.41 -7.49 9.61
N LEU A 10 6.74 -7.62 9.63
CA LEU A 10 7.70 -6.51 9.68
C LEU A 10 7.95 -5.89 8.29
N SER A 11 6.89 -5.75 7.49
CA SER A 11 6.92 -5.19 6.13
C SER A 11 5.80 -4.17 5.97
N ILE A 12 5.97 -3.23 5.04
CA ILE A 12 4.83 -2.45 4.57
C ILE A 12 3.99 -3.37 3.70
N VAL A 13 2.76 -3.62 4.13
CA VAL A 13 1.84 -4.49 3.40
C VAL A 13 1.12 -3.69 2.32
N VAL A 14 0.94 -4.31 1.17
CA VAL A 14 0.13 -3.81 0.06
C VAL A 14 -0.94 -4.87 -0.22
N CYS A 15 -2.18 -4.55 0.09
CA CYS A 15 -3.33 -5.37 -0.30
C CYS A 15 -3.85 -4.94 -1.66
N HIS A 16 -4.09 -5.89 -2.55
CA HIS A 16 -4.57 -5.59 -3.90
C HIS A 16 -5.67 -6.57 -4.34
N GLU A 17 -6.57 -6.12 -5.21
CA GLU A 17 -7.52 -7.00 -5.89
C GLU A 17 -6.81 -8.03 -6.77
N ASP A 18 -7.46 -9.17 -6.99
CA ASP A 18 -6.91 -10.26 -7.78
C ASP A 18 -7.24 -10.10 -9.27
N ASN A 19 -6.72 -9.01 -9.86
CA ASN A 19 -6.75 -8.78 -11.31
C ASN A 19 -5.41 -8.25 -11.82
N GLU A 20 -5.17 -8.39 -13.13
CA GLU A 20 -3.89 -8.05 -13.77
C GLU A 20 -3.46 -6.60 -13.50
N LEU A 21 -4.40 -5.66 -13.58
CA LEU A 21 -4.15 -4.25 -13.30
C LEU A 21 -3.68 -3.99 -11.86
N ALA A 22 -4.43 -4.48 -10.86
CA ALA A 22 -4.09 -4.22 -9.47
C ALA A 22 -2.79 -4.93 -9.07
N GLN A 23 -2.54 -6.14 -9.60
CA GLN A 23 -1.27 -6.85 -9.43
C GLN A 23 -0.08 -6.06 -10.00
N GLU A 24 -0.21 -5.50 -11.21
CA GLU A 24 0.85 -4.67 -11.80
C GLU A 24 1.14 -3.43 -10.93
N LEU A 25 0.10 -2.70 -10.53
CA LEU A 25 0.26 -1.52 -9.67
C LEU A 25 0.85 -1.90 -8.31
N ALA A 26 0.50 -3.05 -7.74
CA ALA A 26 1.06 -3.55 -6.48
C ALA A 26 2.57 -3.81 -6.60
N GLU A 27 3.03 -4.38 -7.72
CA GLU A 27 4.47 -4.56 -7.98
C GLU A 27 5.23 -3.24 -8.09
N TYR A 28 4.64 -2.22 -8.72
CA TYR A 28 5.25 -0.90 -8.75
C TYR A 28 5.27 -0.21 -7.38
N ALA A 29 4.21 -0.36 -6.59
CA ALA A 29 4.20 0.09 -5.19
C ALA A 29 5.28 -0.61 -4.37
N ARG A 30 5.45 -1.93 -4.52
CA ARG A 30 6.54 -2.70 -3.89
C ARG A 30 7.91 -2.10 -4.21
N ARG A 31 8.19 -1.83 -5.49
CA ARG A 31 9.45 -1.21 -5.93
C ARG A 31 9.68 0.15 -5.27
N GLY A 32 8.65 0.99 -5.17
CA GLY A 32 8.74 2.28 -4.47
C GLY A 32 9.11 2.13 -3.00
N ILE A 33 8.53 1.15 -2.30
CA ILE A 33 8.86 0.85 -0.91
C ILE A 33 10.32 0.37 -0.78
N GLU A 34 10.75 -0.55 -1.66
CA GLU A 34 12.09 -1.13 -1.65
C GLU A 34 13.20 -0.12 -2.00
N GLU A 35 12.92 0.83 -2.89
CA GLU A 35 13.83 1.94 -3.21
C GLU A 35 14.11 2.84 -1.99
N GLU A 36 13.11 2.96 -1.12
CA GLU A 36 13.25 3.59 0.20
C GLU A 36 13.81 2.60 1.25
N SER A 37 14.43 1.49 0.84
CA SER A 37 15.09 0.52 1.74
C SER A 37 14.16 -0.06 2.82
N MET A 38 12.87 -0.17 2.53
CA MET A 38 11.89 -0.79 3.42
C MET A 38 11.42 -2.13 2.85
N PRO A 39 11.17 -3.15 3.69
CA PRO A 39 10.56 -4.40 3.26
C PRO A 39 9.10 -4.18 2.86
N ALA A 40 8.66 -4.92 1.84
CA ALA A 40 7.30 -4.87 1.31
C ALA A 40 6.71 -6.28 1.18
N LEU A 41 5.41 -6.41 1.44
CA LEU A 41 4.67 -7.65 1.29
C LEU A 41 3.40 -7.40 0.47
N LEU A 42 3.22 -8.15 -0.61
CA LEU A 42 2.02 -8.10 -1.44
C LEU A 42 1.05 -9.20 -1.02
N LEU A 43 -0.22 -8.86 -0.81
CA LEU A 43 -1.27 -9.82 -0.46
C LEU A 43 -2.52 -9.58 -1.30
N PRO A 44 -3.03 -10.60 -2.01
CA PRO A 44 -4.32 -10.49 -2.68
C PRO A 44 -5.46 -10.44 -1.65
N ALA A 45 -6.42 -9.55 -1.86
CA ALA A 45 -7.65 -9.42 -1.08
C ALA A 45 -8.73 -8.70 -1.91
N THR A 46 -9.98 -8.76 -1.46
CA THR A 46 -11.12 -8.13 -2.16
C THR A 46 -11.59 -6.90 -1.41
N GLY A 47 -11.93 -5.83 -2.13
CA GLY A 47 -12.42 -4.59 -1.54
C GLY A 47 -12.09 -3.36 -2.36
N ASN A 48 -12.62 -2.21 -1.95
CA ASN A 48 -12.17 -0.93 -2.50
C ASN A 48 -10.81 -0.52 -1.90
N SER A 49 -10.15 0.47 -2.50
CA SER A 49 -8.80 0.86 -2.10
C SER A 49 -8.70 1.28 -0.61
N LEU A 50 -9.74 1.88 -0.02
CA LEU A 50 -9.77 2.26 1.40
C LEU A 50 -9.77 1.04 2.30
N GLU A 51 -10.72 0.11 2.06
CA GLU A 51 -10.85 -1.14 2.80
C GLU A 51 -9.55 -1.96 2.75
N LEU A 52 -8.98 -2.08 1.55
CA LEU A 52 -7.73 -2.79 1.32
C LEU A 52 -6.55 -2.12 2.04
N SER A 53 -6.46 -0.78 2.02
CA SER A 53 -5.37 -0.07 2.71
C SER A 53 -5.44 -0.25 4.22
N ARG A 54 -6.67 -0.32 4.77
CA ARG A 54 -6.89 -0.57 6.18
C ARG A 54 -6.51 -2.00 6.56
N MET A 55 -6.93 -2.98 5.76
CA MET A 55 -6.53 -4.38 5.93
C MET A 55 -5.00 -4.52 5.91
N ALA A 56 -4.34 -3.90 4.93
CA ALA A 56 -2.88 -3.89 4.85
C ALA A 56 -2.23 -3.26 6.08
N CYS A 57 -2.78 -2.15 6.57
CA CYS A 57 -2.28 -1.45 7.75
C CYS A 57 -2.40 -2.32 9.02
N GLU A 58 -3.46 -3.13 9.15
CA GLU A 58 -3.66 -4.02 10.30
C GLU A 58 -2.75 -5.25 10.26
N LEU A 59 -2.37 -5.70 9.07
CA LEU A 59 -1.41 -6.79 8.86
C LEU A 59 0.06 -6.35 9.00
N SER A 60 0.32 -5.05 8.89
CA SER A 60 1.64 -4.43 8.93
C SER A 60 2.00 -4.00 10.36
N LEU A 61 3.05 -4.58 10.95
CA LEU A 61 3.59 -4.09 12.24
C LEU A 61 4.23 -2.70 12.14
N LEU A 62 4.43 -2.20 10.92
CA LEU A 62 4.91 -0.84 10.66
C LEU A 62 3.77 0.19 10.69
N ALA A 63 2.53 -0.26 10.90
CA ALA A 63 1.33 0.54 11.07
C ALA A 63 0.99 1.45 9.86
N VAL A 64 1.53 1.08 8.69
CA VAL A 64 1.30 1.70 7.38
C VAL A 64 0.84 0.61 6.43
N GLY A 65 -0.15 0.92 5.58
CA GLY A 65 -0.68 -0.01 4.58
C GLY A 65 -1.13 0.68 3.30
N ILE A 66 -0.98 -0.02 2.17
CA ILE A 66 -1.47 0.40 0.85
C ILE A 66 -2.58 -0.53 0.39
N GLY A 67 -3.63 0.03 -0.21
CA GLY A 67 -4.73 -0.71 -0.82
C GLY A 67 -4.90 -0.33 -2.28
N ILE A 68 -5.04 -1.33 -3.16
CA ILE A 68 -5.22 -1.15 -4.61
C ILE A 68 -6.46 -1.92 -5.07
N ASP A 69 -7.50 -1.20 -5.50
CA ASP A 69 -8.71 -1.87 -6.01
C ASP A 69 -8.59 -2.28 -7.48
N LYS A 70 -9.59 -3.02 -7.96
CA LYS A 70 -9.65 -3.57 -9.32
C LYS A 70 -9.70 -2.50 -10.42
N GLN A 71 -10.04 -1.25 -10.08
CA GLN A 71 -10.02 -0.11 -10.99
C GLN A 71 -8.69 0.65 -10.95
N GLY A 72 -7.74 0.22 -10.11
CA GLY A 72 -6.44 0.86 -9.94
C GLY A 72 -6.48 2.13 -9.09
N SER A 73 -7.53 2.34 -8.29
CA SER A 73 -7.49 3.37 -7.25
C SER A 73 -6.55 2.91 -6.15
N ILE A 74 -5.74 3.83 -5.60
CA ILE A 74 -4.71 3.50 -4.63
C ILE A 74 -4.92 4.37 -3.39
N SER A 75 -4.96 3.74 -2.22
CA SER A 75 -5.02 4.44 -0.93
C SER A 75 -3.84 4.04 -0.04
N LEU A 76 -3.20 5.03 0.58
CA LEU A 76 -2.17 4.85 1.60
C LEU A 76 -2.74 5.30 2.93
N THR A 77 -2.69 4.45 3.95
CA THR A 77 -3.19 4.77 5.30
C THR A 77 -2.17 4.48 6.39
N HIS A 78 -2.46 4.97 7.59
CA HIS A 78 -1.73 4.71 8.82
C HIS A 78 -2.73 4.37 9.94
N PHE A 79 -2.31 3.61 10.96
CA PHE A 79 -3.25 3.05 11.95
C PHE A 79 -4.08 4.12 12.68
N GLN A 80 -3.53 5.32 12.84
CA GLN A 80 -4.16 6.46 13.52
C GLN A 80 -5.20 7.19 12.65
N MET A 81 -5.25 6.91 11.35
CA MET A 81 -6.21 7.56 10.46
C MET A 81 -7.61 6.95 10.61
N PRO A 82 -8.67 7.77 10.54
CA PRO A 82 -10.03 7.28 10.36
C PRO A 82 -10.16 6.42 9.10
N ALA A 83 -11.05 5.41 9.12
CA ALA A 83 -11.21 4.46 8.02
C ALA A 83 -11.61 5.12 6.68
N ASP A 84 -12.31 6.25 6.75
CA ASP A 84 -12.78 7.04 5.61
C ASP A 84 -11.79 8.14 5.16
N LYS A 85 -10.65 8.28 5.85
CA LYS A 85 -9.66 9.35 5.60
C LYS A 85 -8.27 8.76 5.48
N PRO A 86 -7.88 8.23 4.31
CA PRO A 86 -6.51 7.76 4.10
C PRO A 86 -5.53 8.94 4.16
N VAL A 87 -4.24 8.65 4.33
CA VAL A 87 -3.18 9.67 4.31
C VAL A 87 -3.01 10.25 2.91
N LEU A 88 -2.99 9.39 1.89
CA LEU A 88 -2.97 9.77 0.48
C LEU A 88 -3.94 8.86 -0.30
N GLN A 89 -4.52 9.40 -1.37
CA GLN A 89 -5.36 8.64 -2.28
C GLN A 89 -5.15 9.11 -3.72
N SER A 90 -5.15 8.17 -4.66
CA SER A 90 -5.21 8.44 -6.09
C SER A 90 -6.49 7.84 -6.68
N ALA A 91 -7.08 8.57 -7.63
CA ALA A 91 -8.20 8.06 -8.41
C ALA A 91 -7.79 6.85 -9.27
N SER A 92 -8.80 6.13 -9.75
CA SER A 92 -8.67 4.97 -10.63
C SER A 92 -7.79 5.25 -11.85
N GLY A 93 -7.05 4.24 -12.32
CA GLY A 93 -6.17 4.33 -13.47
C GLY A 93 -5.06 3.28 -13.45
N SER A 94 -4.24 3.27 -14.49
CA SER A 94 -3.14 2.32 -14.69
C SER A 94 -1.76 2.98 -14.63
N ASP A 95 -1.66 4.12 -13.94
CA ASP A 95 -0.42 4.88 -13.85
C ASP A 95 0.54 4.23 -12.85
N THR A 96 1.43 3.40 -13.38
CA THR A 96 2.46 2.68 -12.61
C THR A 96 3.43 3.63 -11.90
N ARG A 97 3.61 4.87 -12.41
CA ARG A 97 4.48 5.86 -11.77
C ARG A 97 3.86 6.38 -10.48
N LYS A 98 2.53 6.63 -10.48
CA LYS A 98 1.78 6.96 -9.25
C LYS A 98 1.82 5.82 -8.24
N ALA A 99 1.70 4.56 -8.68
CA ALA A 99 1.82 3.42 -7.77
C ALA A 99 3.20 3.35 -7.11
N ARG A 100 4.27 3.54 -7.90
CA ARG A 100 5.64 3.62 -7.39
C ARG A 100 5.84 4.77 -6.39
N LEU A 101 5.33 5.96 -6.71
CA LEU A 101 5.36 7.12 -5.78
C LEU A 101 4.59 6.84 -4.50
N MET A 102 3.44 6.18 -4.58
CA MET A 102 2.65 5.80 -3.40
C MET A 102 3.43 4.84 -2.49
N GLY A 103 4.10 3.85 -3.10
CA GLY A 103 4.99 2.94 -2.39
C GLY A 103 6.13 3.66 -1.66
N GLY A 104 6.83 4.55 -2.36
CA GLY A 104 7.88 5.37 -1.76
C GLY A 104 7.33 6.23 -0.61
N ASN A 105 6.20 6.89 -0.80
CA ASN A 105 5.58 7.70 0.26
C ASN A 105 5.10 6.88 1.46
N ALA A 106 4.72 5.61 1.29
CA ALA A 106 4.44 4.72 2.40
C ALA A 106 5.67 4.47 3.28
N ALA A 107 6.83 4.21 2.65
CA ALA A 107 8.09 4.09 3.37
C ALA A 107 8.52 5.40 4.04
N ARG A 108 8.33 6.54 3.36
CA ARG A 108 8.63 7.87 3.90
C ARG A 108 7.71 8.25 5.07
N LEU A 109 6.45 7.84 5.03
CA LEU A 109 5.49 7.97 6.13
C LEU A 109 6.00 7.25 7.37
N TYR A 110 6.40 5.98 7.24
CA TYR A 110 6.99 5.20 8.33
C TYR A 110 8.26 5.85 8.89
N LYS A 111 9.16 6.30 7.99
CA LYS A 111 10.40 7.00 8.36
C LYS A 111 10.20 8.42 8.90
N ARG A 112 8.97 8.96 8.83
CA ARG A 112 8.61 10.33 9.23
C ARG A 112 9.41 11.41 8.49
N ILE A 113 9.57 11.24 7.18
CA ILE A 113 10.20 12.23 6.30
C ILE A 113 9.20 12.74 5.24
N PRO A 114 9.41 13.94 4.66
CA PRO A 114 8.43 14.59 3.78
C PRO A 114 8.07 13.75 2.57
N PHE A 115 6.81 13.79 2.13
CA PHE A 115 6.37 13.13 0.90
C PHE A 115 6.95 13.75 -0.35
N ILE A 116 7.05 12.93 -1.39
CA ILE A 116 7.38 13.33 -2.75
C ILE A 116 6.09 13.34 -3.56
N PHE A 117 5.87 14.42 -4.29
CA PHE A 117 4.78 14.56 -5.24
C PHE A 117 5.37 14.83 -6.63
N GLU A 118 4.67 14.38 -7.68
CA GLU A 118 4.92 14.79 -9.07
C GLU A 118 4.01 15.95 -9.47
#